data_AF-A0A453J8I9-F1
#
_entry.id   AF-A0A453J8I9-F1
#
_cell.length_a   1.000
_cell.length_b   1.000
_cell.length_c   1.000
_cell.angle_alpha   90.00
_cell.angle_beta   90.00
_cell.angle_gamma   90.00
#
_symmetry.space_group_name_H-M   'P 1'
#
loop_
_entity.id
_entity.type
_entity.pdbx_description
1 polymer ?
#
loop_
_entity_poly.entity_id
_entity_poly.type
_entity_poly.pdbx_seq_one_letter_code
_entity_poly.pdbx_strand_id
1 'polypeptide(L)'
;MFWILGYNLNEGHQLLQSKRPSFPKLEAIKLATADILTGLSKNCITLKWKNSSCSSVEISGLDIGWGQKIPLAYDEEKKAWFLERELPEGRYEYKYVVDGNWVCNEHEMKTKPNADGHVNNYIQVARDGTSDEEKAMRERLTGPDPDLTKEERLMIKEYLEQYTEQ
;
A
#
# COMPACT_ATOMS: atom_id res chain seq x y z
N MET A 1 12.68 -9.45 13.57
CA MET A 1 14.13 -9.30 13.30
C MET A 1 14.50 -7.85 13.08
N PHE A 2 13.93 -7.19 12.08
CA PHE A 2 14.23 -5.79 11.74
C PHE A 2 13.99 -4.80 12.91
N TRP A 3 12.80 -4.81 13.52
CA TRP A 3 12.47 -3.88 14.62
C TRP A 3 13.12 -4.23 15.96
N ILE A 4 13.20 -5.52 16.30
CA ILE A 4 13.56 -5.96 17.67
C ILE A 4 14.99 -6.48 17.80
N LEU A 5 15.48 -7.25 16.83
CA LEU A 5 16.76 -7.96 16.95
C LEU A 5 17.93 -7.22 16.31
N GLY A 6 17.73 -5.96 15.90
CA GLY A 6 18.81 -5.12 15.37
C GLY A 6 19.23 -5.40 13.93
N TYR A 7 18.60 -6.35 13.23
CA TYR A 7 18.91 -6.67 11.84
C TYR A 7 18.62 -5.46 10.93
N ASN A 8 19.40 -5.30 9.86
CA ASN A 8 18.93 -4.56 8.69
C ASN A 8 17.79 -5.34 8.01
N LEU A 9 16.85 -4.65 7.33
CA LEU A 9 15.68 -5.29 6.74
C LEU A 9 16.07 -6.35 5.69
N ASN A 10 17.03 -6.03 4.84
CA ASN A 10 17.50 -6.90 3.76
C ASN A 10 18.26 -8.11 4.30
N GLU A 11 19.08 -7.94 5.34
CA GLU A 11 19.74 -9.07 6.03
C GLU A 11 18.71 -10.02 6.65
N GLY A 12 17.71 -9.45 7.34
CA GLY A 12 16.60 -10.23 7.90
C GLY A 12 15.79 -10.95 6.82
N HIS A 13 15.58 -10.31 5.68
CA HIS A 13 14.90 -10.91 4.52
C HIS A 13 15.70 -12.06 3.92
N GLN A 14 17.00 -11.89 3.71
CA GLN A 14 17.89 -12.96 3.21
C GLN A 14 17.89 -14.16 4.15
N LEU A 15 18.02 -13.93 5.46
CA LEU A 15 17.98 -14.99 6.45
C LEU A 15 16.62 -15.72 6.42
N LEU A 16 15.51 -14.98 6.38
CA LEU A 16 14.17 -15.56 6.26
C LEU A 16 14.06 -16.46 5.02
N GLN A 17 14.46 -15.96 3.85
CA GLN A 17 14.37 -16.71 2.59
C GLN A 17 15.30 -17.93 2.56
N SER A 18 16.45 -17.88 3.24
CA SER A 18 17.36 -19.03 3.40
C SER A 18 16.73 -20.19 4.18
N LYS A 19 15.73 -19.89 5.02
CA LYS A 19 15.03 -20.90 5.83
C LYS A 19 13.73 -21.36 5.20
N ARG A 20 13.01 -20.45 4.54
CA ARG A 20 11.74 -20.77 3.90
C ARG A 20 11.51 -19.87 2.69
N PRO A 21 11.40 -20.46 1.48
CA PRO A 21 10.93 -19.72 0.31
C PRO A 21 9.54 -19.12 0.57
N SER A 22 9.43 -17.81 0.42
CA SER A 22 8.20 -17.07 0.68
C SER A 22 8.17 -15.75 -0.10
N PHE A 23 7.02 -15.04 -0.05
CA PHE A 23 6.84 -13.70 -0.63
C PHE A 23 6.53 -12.69 0.48
N PRO A 24 7.51 -12.39 1.37
CA PRO A 24 7.30 -11.44 2.45
C PRO A 24 7.02 -10.05 1.88
N LYS A 25 6.05 -9.35 2.46
CA LYS A 25 5.61 -8.02 2.00
C LYS A 25 6.55 -6.94 2.54
N LEU A 26 7.76 -6.85 1.98
CA LEU A 26 8.79 -5.92 2.46
C LEU A 26 8.32 -4.46 2.43
N GLU A 27 7.62 -4.03 1.38
CA GLU A 27 7.07 -2.68 1.29
C GLU A 27 6.08 -2.37 2.42
N ALA A 28 5.26 -3.34 2.83
CA ALA A 28 4.36 -3.17 3.97
C ALA A 28 5.13 -3.00 5.29
N ILE A 29 6.25 -3.72 5.46
CA ILE A 29 7.12 -3.56 6.64
C ILE A 29 7.74 -2.16 6.65
N LYS A 30 8.25 -1.68 5.51
CA LYS A 30 8.84 -0.33 5.38
C LYS A 30 7.82 0.76 5.67
N LEU A 31 6.64 0.70 5.06
CA LEU A 31 5.57 1.67 5.29
C LEU A 31 5.11 1.67 6.74
N ALA A 32 4.88 0.51 7.35
CA ALA A 32 4.53 0.43 8.77
C ALA A 32 5.65 1.01 9.68
N THR A 33 6.92 0.80 9.33
CA THR A 33 8.06 1.39 10.05
C THR A 33 8.02 2.92 9.97
N ALA A 34 7.82 3.46 8.77
CA ALA A 34 7.71 4.89 8.55
C ALA A 34 6.50 5.48 9.29
N ASP A 35 5.37 4.78 9.31
CA ASP A 35 4.13 5.23 9.97
C ASP A 35 4.27 5.20 11.50
N ILE A 36 5.02 4.26 12.08
CA ILE A 36 5.34 4.27 13.53
C ILE A 36 6.17 5.52 13.88
N LEU A 37 7.15 5.88 13.04
CA LEU A 37 8.08 6.97 13.32
C LEU A 37 7.53 8.36 12.98
N THR A 38 6.64 8.45 11.99
CA THR A 38 6.14 9.74 11.45
C THR A 38 4.63 9.90 11.60
N GLY A 39 3.96 8.96 12.27
CA GLY A 39 2.50 8.88 12.36
C GLY A 39 1.85 8.39 11.05
N LEU A 40 0.60 7.95 11.14
CA LEU A 40 -0.22 7.55 10.00
C LEU A 40 -1.09 8.72 9.56
N SER A 41 -0.97 9.16 8.30
CA SER A 41 -1.87 10.13 7.68
C SER A 41 -2.52 9.50 6.46
N LYS A 42 -3.81 9.80 6.24
CA LYS A 42 -4.60 9.29 5.14
C LYS A 42 -5.06 10.42 4.24
N ASN A 43 -5.10 10.13 2.94
CA ASN A 43 -5.64 11.01 1.93
C ASN A 43 -6.82 10.34 1.22
N CYS A 44 -7.85 11.12 0.94
CA CYS A 44 -9.01 10.66 0.18
C CYS A 44 -8.63 10.58 -1.31
N ILE A 45 -8.86 9.42 -1.91
CA ILE A 45 -8.72 9.20 -3.35
C ILE A 45 -10.07 8.88 -3.96
N THR A 46 -10.23 9.24 -5.23
CA THR A 46 -11.41 8.91 -6.03
C THR A 46 -11.00 8.06 -7.22
N LEU A 47 -11.54 6.84 -7.31
CA LEU A 47 -11.40 5.96 -8.47
C LEU A 47 -12.64 6.05 -9.33
N LYS A 48 -12.46 6.01 -10.66
CA LYS A 48 -13.53 6.29 -11.60
C LYS A 48 -13.53 5.30 -12.77
N TRP A 49 -14.69 4.70 -13.02
CA TRP A 49 -14.93 3.92 -14.23
C TRP A 49 -15.99 4.57 -15.11
N LYS A 50 -15.62 4.98 -16.32
CA LYS A 50 -16.55 5.65 -17.25
C LYS A 50 -17.19 4.62 -18.18
N ASN A 51 -18.35 4.11 -17.79
CA ASN A 51 -19.22 3.33 -18.68
C ASN A 51 -20.65 3.30 -18.10
N SER A 52 -21.65 3.62 -18.90
CA SER A 52 -23.07 3.58 -18.50
C SER A 52 -23.79 2.29 -18.90
N SER A 53 -23.15 1.40 -19.65
CA SER A 53 -23.76 0.17 -20.17
C SER A 53 -23.52 -1.07 -19.31
N CYS A 54 -22.62 -0.98 -18.33
CA CYS A 54 -22.36 -2.07 -17.39
C CYS A 54 -23.36 -2.05 -16.24
N SER A 55 -23.65 -3.22 -15.67
CA SER A 55 -24.61 -3.39 -14.59
C SER A 55 -23.96 -3.31 -13.22
N SER A 56 -22.69 -3.72 -13.11
CA SER A 56 -21.90 -3.57 -11.88
C SER A 56 -20.45 -3.24 -12.17
N VAL A 57 -19.87 -2.43 -11.29
CA VAL A 57 -18.45 -2.16 -11.25
C VAL A 57 -17.98 -2.29 -9.81
N GLU A 58 -16.98 -3.15 -9.60
CA GLU A 58 -16.34 -3.35 -8.30
C GLU A 58 -14.82 -3.19 -8.44
N ILE A 59 -14.13 -3.03 -7.32
CA ILE A 59 -12.66 -3.02 -7.25
C ILE A 59 -12.18 -4.06 -6.24
N SER A 60 -11.07 -4.72 -6.58
CA SER A 60 -10.31 -5.60 -5.69
C SER A 60 -8.83 -5.20 -5.69
N GLY A 61 -8.09 -5.59 -4.65
CA GLY A 61 -6.75 -5.06 -4.34
C GLY A 61 -6.84 -3.94 -3.31
N LEU A 62 -6.22 -2.79 -3.56
CA LEU A 62 -6.17 -1.65 -2.63
C LEU A 62 -5.78 -2.09 -1.21
N ASP A 63 -6.48 -1.58 -0.20
CA ASP A 63 -6.35 -1.90 1.22
C ASP A 63 -7.23 -3.09 1.66
N ILE A 64 -8.04 -3.67 0.77
CA ILE A 64 -8.92 -4.81 1.07
C ILE A 64 -8.36 -6.18 0.61
N GLY A 65 -7.30 -6.15 -0.20
CA GLY A 65 -6.68 -7.33 -0.78
C GLY A 65 -7.49 -7.96 -1.93
N TRP A 66 -6.91 -9.02 -2.50
CA TRP A 66 -7.42 -9.64 -3.74
C TRP A 66 -8.58 -10.64 -3.53
N GLY A 67 -8.90 -10.98 -2.28
CA GLY A 67 -9.99 -11.90 -1.94
C GLY A 67 -11.33 -11.20 -1.72
N GLN A 68 -11.34 -9.88 -1.65
CA GLN A 68 -12.52 -9.05 -1.37
C GLN A 68 -12.79 -8.10 -2.54
N LYS A 69 -14.02 -7.59 -2.62
CA LYS A 69 -14.42 -6.59 -3.62
C LYS A 69 -15.23 -5.48 -2.95
N ILE A 70 -15.03 -4.24 -3.39
CA ILE A 70 -15.87 -3.09 -3.02
C ILE A 70 -16.64 -2.64 -4.27
N PRO A 71 -17.98 -2.51 -4.21
CA PRO A 71 -18.76 -1.94 -5.31
C PRO A 71 -18.54 -0.43 -5.45
N LEU A 72 -18.52 0.06 -6.68
CA LEU A 72 -18.55 1.50 -6.99
C LEU A 72 -20.01 1.99 -7.04
N ALA A 73 -20.22 3.26 -6.74
CA ALA A 73 -21.51 3.93 -6.87
C ALA A 73 -21.65 4.53 -8.28
N TYR A 74 -22.77 4.27 -8.96
CA TYR A 74 -23.07 4.88 -10.25
C TYR A 74 -23.64 6.28 -10.09
N ASP A 75 -23.12 7.24 -10.86
CA ASP A 75 -23.61 8.61 -10.98
C ASP A 75 -24.23 8.78 -12.36
N GLU A 76 -25.55 8.97 -12.41
CA GLU A 76 -26.34 9.08 -13.64
C GLU A 76 -25.99 10.32 -14.46
N GLU A 77 -25.73 11.45 -13.80
CA GLU A 77 -25.42 12.72 -14.44
C GLU A 77 -24.05 12.65 -15.14
N LYS A 78 -23.07 12.07 -14.45
CA LYS A 78 -21.71 11.90 -14.98
C LYS A 78 -21.55 10.66 -15.87
N LYS A 79 -22.56 9.78 -15.91
CA LYS A 79 -22.56 8.50 -16.63
C LYS A 79 -21.31 7.66 -16.30
N ALA A 80 -20.98 7.58 -15.01
CA ALA A 80 -19.76 6.94 -14.54
C ALA A 80 -19.92 6.38 -13.12
N TRP A 81 -19.04 5.45 -12.77
CA TRP A 81 -18.97 4.81 -11.47
C TRP A 81 -17.82 5.40 -10.67
N PHE A 82 -18.02 5.56 -9.35
CA PHE A 82 -17.08 6.20 -8.45
C PHE A 82 -16.87 5.40 -7.17
N LEU A 83 -15.64 5.40 -6.66
CA LEU A 83 -15.30 4.96 -5.30
C LEU A 83 -14.44 6.04 -4.66
N GLU A 84 -14.89 6.54 -3.51
CA GLU A 84 -14.07 7.36 -2.61
C GLU A 84 -13.49 6.46 -1.50
N ARG A 85 -12.20 6.60 -1.23
CA ARG A 85 -11.50 5.80 -0.23
C ARG A 85 -10.41 6.62 0.45
N GLU A 86 -10.33 6.56 1.77
CA GLU A 86 -9.19 7.12 2.50
C GLU A 86 -8.08 6.09 2.62
N LEU A 87 -6.92 6.39 2.05
CA LEU A 87 -5.76 5.50 2.07
C LEU A 87 -4.56 6.22 2.70
N PRO A 88 -3.74 5.52 3.49
CA PRO A 88 -2.42 6.02 3.87
C PRO A 88 -1.54 6.29 2.66
N GLU A 89 -0.50 7.09 2.84
CA GLU A 89 0.57 7.21 1.85
C GLU A 89 1.10 5.84 1.43
N GLY A 90 1.29 5.64 0.13
CA GLY A 90 1.80 4.39 -0.39
C GLY A 90 1.32 4.10 -1.81
N ARG A 91 1.80 2.98 -2.33
CA ARG A 91 1.40 2.47 -3.63
C ARG A 91 0.42 1.33 -3.47
N TYR A 92 -0.75 1.47 -4.07
CA TYR A 92 -1.82 0.48 -3.99
C TYR A 92 -2.14 -0.05 -5.37
N GLU A 93 -1.93 -1.34 -5.58
CA GLU A 93 -2.36 -2.02 -6.80
C GLU A 93 -3.81 -2.47 -6.67
N TYR A 94 -4.55 -2.39 -7.77
CA TYR A 94 -5.95 -2.76 -7.82
C TYR A 94 -6.37 -3.18 -9.22
N LYS A 95 -7.57 -3.75 -9.32
CA LYS A 95 -8.17 -4.09 -10.61
C LYS A 95 -9.69 -3.99 -10.51
N TYR A 96 -10.32 -3.61 -11.60
CA TYR A 96 -11.78 -3.55 -11.69
C TYR A 96 -12.35 -4.92 -11.95
N VAL A 97 -13.55 -5.15 -11.44
CA VAL A 97 -14.42 -6.27 -11.80
C VAL A 97 -15.70 -5.67 -12.37
N VAL A 98 -15.83 -5.71 -13.69
CA VAL A 98 -16.96 -5.13 -14.44
C VAL A 98 -17.83 -6.26 -14.94
N ASP A 99 -19.09 -6.31 -14.49
CA ASP A 99 -20.03 -7.39 -14.80
C ASP A 99 -19.41 -8.79 -14.56
N GLY A 100 -18.64 -8.93 -13.47
CA GLY A 100 -17.95 -10.17 -13.10
C GLY A 100 -16.60 -10.43 -13.79
N ASN A 101 -16.17 -9.57 -14.72
CA ASN A 101 -14.93 -9.73 -15.47
C ASN A 101 -13.81 -8.84 -14.91
N TRP A 102 -12.60 -9.41 -14.74
CA TRP A 102 -11.43 -8.66 -14.29
C TRP A 102 -10.84 -7.81 -15.41
N VAL A 103 -10.85 -6.48 -15.24
CA VAL A 103 -10.44 -5.52 -16.27
C VAL A 103 -9.47 -4.49 -15.69
N CYS A 104 -8.46 -4.11 -16.47
CA CYS A 104 -7.65 -2.94 -16.19
C CYS A 104 -8.19 -1.73 -16.93
N ASN A 105 -8.25 -0.59 -16.25
CA ASN A 105 -8.53 0.68 -16.89
C ASN A 105 -7.29 1.13 -17.68
N GLU A 106 -7.45 1.30 -18.99
CA GLU A 106 -6.37 1.71 -19.89
C GLU A 106 -5.96 3.18 -19.72
N HIS A 107 -6.81 3.99 -19.08
CA HIS A 107 -6.58 5.41 -18.87
C HIS A 107 -6.00 5.74 -17.49
N GLU A 108 -5.83 4.73 -16.63
CA GLU A 108 -5.20 4.87 -15.32
C GLU A 108 -3.80 4.26 -15.32
N MET A 109 -3.01 4.59 -14.29
CA MET A 109 -1.66 4.03 -14.17
C MET A 109 -1.71 2.51 -14.06
N LYS A 110 -0.76 1.83 -14.73
CA LYS A 110 -0.68 0.37 -14.82
C LYS A 110 0.69 -0.16 -14.46
N THR A 111 0.71 -1.30 -13.79
CA THR A 111 1.94 -2.03 -13.53
C THR A 111 2.53 -2.56 -14.83
N LYS A 112 3.81 -2.91 -14.80
CA LYS A 112 4.34 -3.87 -15.76
C LYS A 112 3.72 -5.24 -15.48
N PRO A 113 3.63 -6.14 -16.48
CA PRO A 113 3.22 -7.52 -16.24
C PRO A 113 4.08 -8.14 -15.13
N ASN A 114 3.44 -8.78 -14.15
CA ASN A 114 4.14 -9.53 -13.12
C ASN A 114 4.68 -10.86 -13.69
N ALA A 115 5.29 -11.71 -12.85
CA ALA A 115 5.85 -12.99 -13.27
C ALA A 115 4.81 -13.93 -13.92
N ASP A 116 3.54 -13.79 -13.52
CA ASP A 116 2.41 -14.57 -14.04
C ASP A 116 1.74 -13.90 -15.26
N GLY A 117 2.30 -12.78 -15.75
CA GLY A 117 1.77 -12.01 -16.87
C GLY A 117 0.59 -11.10 -16.53
N HIS A 118 0.19 -11.02 -15.26
CA HIS A 118 -0.89 -10.14 -14.83
C HIS A 118 -0.45 -8.68 -14.77
N VAL A 119 -1.27 -7.82 -15.37
CA VAL A 119 -1.21 -6.37 -15.24
C VAL A 119 -2.33 -5.92 -14.30
N ASN A 120 -2.01 -4.97 -13.43
CA ASN A 120 -2.92 -4.31 -12.50
C ASN A 120 -2.91 -2.80 -12.75
N ASN A 121 -3.99 -2.11 -12.36
CA ASN A 121 -3.90 -0.68 -12.14
C ASN A 121 -3.19 -0.41 -10.82
N TYR A 122 -2.68 0.81 -10.64
CA TYR A 122 -2.22 1.25 -9.33
C TYR A 122 -2.47 2.74 -9.12
N ILE A 123 -2.51 3.14 -7.85
CA ILE A 123 -2.52 4.55 -7.45
C ILE A 123 -1.36 4.81 -6.50
N GLN A 124 -0.75 5.98 -6.63
CA GLN A 124 0.25 6.49 -5.70
C GLN A 124 -0.44 7.53 -4.82
N VAL A 125 -0.58 7.22 -3.54
CA VAL A 125 -1.10 8.14 -2.54
C VAL A 125 0.09 8.88 -1.96
N ALA A 126 0.14 10.20 -2.16
CA ALA A 126 1.09 11.07 -1.50
C ALA A 126 0.54 11.49 -0.12
N ARG A 127 1.41 11.96 0.76
CA ARG A 127 1.05 12.58 2.03
C ARG A 127 1.16 14.09 1.92
N ASP A 128 0.13 14.79 2.36
CA ASP A 128 0.10 16.25 2.35
C ASP A 128 0.61 16.83 3.68
N GLY A 129 1.14 18.06 3.62
CA GLY A 129 1.45 18.85 4.81
C GLY A 129 2.66 18.39 5.64
N THR A 130 3.54 17.56 5.11
CA THR A 130 4.75 17.09 5.82
C THR A 130 5.93 18.03 5.71
N SER A 131 6.77 18.05 6.75
CA SER A 131 8.04 18.77 6.73
C SER A 131 9.04 18.10 5.78
N ASP A 132 10.07 18.83 5.36
CA ASP A 132 11.09 18.27 4.46
C ASP A 132 11.94 17.20 5.18
N GLU A 133 12.11 17.32 6.50
CA GLU A 133 12.75 16.30 7.33
C GLU A 133 11.93 15.01 7.38
N GLU A 134 10.60 15.11 7.53
CA GLU A 134 9.71 13.94 7.50
C GLU A 134 9.73 13.26 6.13
N LYS A 135 9.70 14.04 5.04
CA LYS A 135 9.81 13.48 3.67
C LYS A 135 11.14 12.75 3.49
N ALA A 136 12.26 13.35 3.87
CA ALA A 136 13.57 12.73 3.76
C ALA A 136 13.69 11.46 4.61
N MET A 137 13.10 11.46 5.82
CA MET A 137 13.03 10.27 6.67
C MET A 137 12.23 9.16 5.97
N ARG A 138 11.04 9.45 5.46
CA ARG A 138 10.19 8.46 4.78
C ARG A 138 10.85 7.94 3.50
N GLU A 139 11.49 8.78 2.72
CA GLU A 139 12.23 8.37 1.53
C GLU A 139 13.36 7.39 1.88
N ARG A 140 14.13 7.67 2.94
CA ARG A 140 15.16 6.73 3.44
C ARG A 140 14.54 5.40 3.91
N LEU A 141 13.48 5.45 4.71
CA LEU A 141 12.86 4.26 5.30
C LEU A 141 12.11 3.38 4.29
N THR A 142 11.64 3.97 3.19
CA THR A 142 10.97 3.25 2.09
C THR A 142 11.90 2.91 0.93
N GLY A 143 13.17 3.34 1.01
CA GLY A 143 14.20 3.06 0.02
C GLY A 143 14.57 1.57 -0.13
N PRO A 144 15.50 1.25 -1.03
CA PRO A 144 15.89 -0.14 -1.33
C PRO A 144 16.62 -0.83 -0.16
N ASP A 145 17.36 -0.08 0.65
CA ASP A 145 18.10 -0.60 1.79
C ASP A 145 17.90 0.28 3.03
N PRO A 146 16.73 0.17 3.69
CA PRO A 146 16.41 1.01 4.81
C PRO A 146 17.18 0.56 6.06
N ASP A 147 17.88 1.50 6.68
CA ASP A 147 18.50 1.31 7.98
C ASP A 147 17.90 2.28 9.01
N LEU A 148 17.78 1.77 10.23
CA LEU A 148 17.22 2.48 11.38
C LEU A 148 18.35 2.97 12.28
N THR A 149 18.32 4.25 12.64
CA THR A 149 19.24 4.79 13.64
C THR A 149 18.99 4.17 15.01
N LYS A 150 19.91 4.39 15.96
CA LYS A 150 19.75 3.89 17.33
C LYS A 150 18.52 4.49 18.00
N GLU A 151 18.29 5.77 17.75
CA GLU A 151 17.16 6.55 18.27
C GLU A 151 15.84 6.04 17.67
N GLU A 152 15.78 5.80 16.36
CA GLU A 152 14.60 5.25 15.70
C GLU A 152 14.25 3.85 16.20
N ARG A 153 15.28 3.00 16.41
CA ARG A 153 15.09 1.67 17.01
C ARG A 153 14.54 1.76 18.42
N LEU A 154 15.01 2.72 19.22
CA LEU A 154 14.50 2.95 20.57
C LEU A 154 13.03 3.40 20.53
N MET A 155 12.68 4.36 19.67
CA MET A 155 11.31 4.82 19.50
C MET A 155 10.36 3.68 19.09
N ILE A 156 10.78 2.83 18.13
CA ILE A 156 9.98 1.66 17.73
C ILE A 156 9.82 0.68 18.89
N LYS A 157 10.88 0.45 19.69
CA LYS A 157 10.82 -0.45 20.85
C LYS A 157 9.84 0.08 21.90
N GLU A 158 9.94 1.36 22.25
CA GLU A 158 9.02 2.03 23.18
C GLU A 158 7.57 1.99 22.68
N TYR A 159 7.35 2.20 21.38
CA TYR A 159 6.03 2.05 20.76
C TYR A 159 5.47 0.64 20.94
N LEU A 160 6.28 -0.40 20.71
CA LEU A 160 5.85 -1.79 20.84
C LEU A 160 5.61 -2.22 22.29
N GLU A 161 6.38 -1.67 23.24
CA GLU A 161 6.24 -1.96 24.67
C GLU A 161 4.88 -1.51 25.24
N GLN A 162 4.26 -0.48 24.67
CA GLN A 162 2.91 -0.04 25.02
C GLN A 162 1.83 -1.12 24.80
N TYR A 163 2.12 -2.13 23.97
CA TYR A 163 1.19 -3.22 23.65
C TYR A 163 1.53 -4.53 24.36
N THR A 164 2.66 -4.62 25.08
CA THR A 164 3.03 -5.82 25.84
C THR A 164 2.38 -5.91 27.22
N GLU A 165 1.69 -4.86 27.68
CA GLU A 165 0.98 -4.81 28.97
C GLU A 165 -0.55 -5.01 28.85
N GLN A 166 -1.05 -5.51 27.71
CA GLN A 166 -2.47 -5.84 27.50
C GLN A 166 -2.73 -7.34 27.40
#